data_AF-A0A850SPG6-F1
#
_entry.id   AF-A0A850SPG6-F1
#
_cell.length_a   1.000
_cell.length_b   1.000
_cell.length_c   1.000
_cell.angle_alpha   90.00
_cell.angle_beta   90.00
_cell.angle_gamma   90.00
#
_symmetry.space_group_name_H-M   'P 1'
#
loop_
_entity.id
_entity.type
_entity.pdbx_description
1 polymer ?
#
loop_
_entity_poly.entity_id
_entity_poly.type
_entity_poly.pdbx_seq_one_letter_code
_entity_poly.pdbx_strand_id
1 'polypeptide(L)'
;MVDANSEDETRKALLEMRRYYAAGYSDSEIMRHMSLSEEKFRHYQSQIYAQDQDALEKAVSGRLAHEIMTLKARLESAVRNCHEIASRYDVRVRERLEAERMKIEASVNIVRLLRDGPEALKIGHNRGTKQTADSQKAADKDG
;
A
#
# COMPACT_ATOMS: atom_id res chain seq x y z
N MET A 1 3.64 34.96 -11.23
CA MET A 1 3.28 34.99 -9.80
C MET A 1 1.88 34.41 -9.72
N VAL A 2 1.76 33.11 -9.46
CA VAL A 2 0.46 32.44 -9.29
C VAL A 2 0.25 32.30 -7.79
N ASP A 3 -0.94 32.66 -7.34
CA ASP A 3 -1.24 33.14 -5.99
C ASP A 3 -1.17 32.05 -4.91
N ALA A 4 -0.29 32.24 -3.92
CA ALA A 4 -0.26 31.47 -2.68
C ALA A 4 -1.62 31.48 -1.93
N ASN A 5 -2.49 32.45 -2.22
CA ASN A 5 -3.86 32.52 -1.69
C ASN A 5 -4.77 31.42 -2.26
N SER A 6 -4.61 31.03 -3.52
CA SER A 6 -5.46 30.04 -4.19
C SER A 6 -5.21 28.61 -3.69
N GLU A 7 -3.95 28.30 -3.39
CA GLU A 7 -3.56 27.00 -2.83
C GLU A 7 -4.10 26.81 -1.39
N ASP A 8 -4.07 27.86 -0.57
CA ASP A 8 -4.58 27.79 0.80
C ASP A 8 -6.11 27.68 0.86
N GLU A 9 -6.82 28.34 -0.05
CA GLU A 9 -8.28 28.20 -0.20
C GLU A 9 -8.66 26.79 -0.65
N THR A 10 -7.94 26.23 -1.62
CA THR A 10 -8.16 24.85 -2.09
C THR A 10 -7.93 23.84 -0.96
N ARG A 11 -6.84 23.99 -0.21
CA ARG A 11 -6.54 23.12 0.93
C ARG A 11 -7.63 23.16 2.01
N LYS A 12 -8.14 24.36 2.33
CA LYS A 12 -9.25 24.53 3.28
C LYS A 12 -10.53 23.86 2.77
N ALA A 13 -10.85 23.99 1.49
CA ALA A 13 -12.01 23.34 0.88
C ALA A 13 -11.92 21.81 0.97
N LEU A 14 -10.76 21.21 0.66
CA LEU A 14 -10.55 19.76 0.76
C LEU A 14 -10.71 19.25 2.19
N LEU A 15 -10.16 19.97 3.18
CA LEU A 15 -10.27 19.62 4.60
C LEU A 15 -11.73 19.67 5.09
N GLU A 16 -12.45 20.73 4.72
CA GLU A 16 -13.84 20.91 5.12
C GLU A 16 -14.75 19.86 4.47
N MET A 17 -14.52 19.54 3.20
CA MET A 17 -15.23 18.47 2.48
C MET A 17 -14.99 17.09 3.12
N ARG A 18 -13.75 16.77 3.53
CA ARG A 18 -13.43 15.55 4.31
C ARG A 18 -14.18 15.52 5.65
N ARG A 19 -14.31 16.68 6.33
CA ARG A 19 -15.06 16.78 7.59
C ARG A 19 -16.54 16.43 7.40
N TYR A 20 -17.17 16.89 6.32
CA TYR A 20 -18.56 16.55 6.02
C TYR A 20 -18.74 15.07 5.67
N TYR A 21 -17.84 14.48 4.88
CA TYR A 21 -17.86 13.03 4.64
C TYR A 21 -17.75 12.22 5.93
N ALA A 22 -16.83 12.61 6.82
CA ALA A 22 -16.66 11.96 8.12
C ALA A 22 -17.90 12.07 9.03
N ALA A 23 -18.69 13.14 8.87
CA ALA A 23 -19.94 13.35 9.58
C ALA A 23 -21.16 12.68 8.90
N GLY A 24 -20.97 11.97 7.78
CA GLY A 24 -22.02 11.19 7.11
C GLY A 24 -22.92 11.97 6.16
N TYR A 25 -22.51 13.17 5.74
CA TYR A 25 -23.28 13.97 4.77
C TYR A 25 -23.18 13.36 3.36
N SER A 26 -24.27 13.45 2.60
CA SER A 26 -24.31 13.06 1.19
C SER A 26 -23.73 14.14 0.27
N ASP A 27 -23.29 13.76 -0.93
CA ASP A 27 -22.69 14.67 -1.93
C ASP A 27 -23.54 15.93 -2.18
N SER A 28 -24.87 15.79 -2.26
CA SER A 28 -25.80 16.91 -2.48
C SER A 28 -25.87 17.85 -1.28
N GLU A 29 -25.81 17.32 -0.06
CA GLU A 29 -25.76 18.13 1.16
C GLU A 29 -24.43 18.87 1.28
N ILE A 30 -23.32 18.21 0.94
CA ILE A 30 -21.98 18.83 0.96
C ILE A 30 -21.91 20.00 -0.04
N MET A 31 -22.37 19.79 -1.28
CA MET A 31 -22.45 20.86 -2.29
C MET A 31 -23.26 22.06 -1.79
N ARG A 32 -24.40 21.79 -1.16
CA ARG A 32 -25.25 22.84 -0.57
C ARG A 32 -24.58 23.56 0.60
N HIS A 33 -23.97 22.83 1.53
CA HIS A 33 -23.32 23.42 2.72
C HIS A 33 -22.09 24.25 2.36
N MET A 34 -21.33 23.83 1.36
CA MET A 34 -20.13 24.53 0.91
C MET A 34 -20.39 25.54 -0.21
N SER A 35 -21.64 25.66 -0.68
CA SER A 35 -22.02 26.51 -1.83
C SER A 35 -21.15 26.25 -3.07
N LEU A 36 -20.87 24.96 -3.35
CA LEU A 36 -20.05 24.55 -4.49
C LEU A 36 -20.92 24.27 -5.72
N SER A 37 -20.42 24.62 -6.90
CA SER A 37 -20.94 24.08 -8.14
C SER A 37 -20.58 22.60 -8.25
N GLU A 38 -21.37 21.84 -9.02
CA GLU A 38 -21.12 20.42 -9.26
C GLU A 38 -19.71 20.18 -9.82
N GLU A 39 -19.27 21.00 -10.76
CA GLU A 39 -17.94 20.92 -11.35
C GLU A 39 -16.82 21.08 -10.30
N LYS A 40 -16.89 22.13 -9.46
CA LYS A 40 -15.91 22.34 -8.39
C LYS A 40 -15.94 21.22 -7.36
N PHE A 41 -17.13 20.71 -7.03
CA PHE A 41 -17.27 19.58 -6.12
C PHE A 41 -16.60 18.32 -6.68
N ARG A 42 -16.85 17.97 -7.94
CA ARG A 42 -16.22 16.82 -8.59
C ARG A 42 -14.70 16.97 -8.66
N HIS A 43 -14.21 18.18 -8.92
CA HIS A 43 -12.79 18.50 -8.90
C HIS A 43 -12.15 18.29 -7.52
N TYR A 44 -12.78 18.77 -6.44
CA TYR A 44 -12.28 18.53 -5.08
C TYR A 44 -12.40 17.08 -4.64
N GLN A 45 -13.49 16.41 -5.03
CA GLN A 45 -13.70 14.98 -4.77
C GLN A 45 -12.59 14.12 -5.40
N SER A 46 -12.24 14.39 -6.66
CA SER A 46 -11.17 13.65 -7.35
C SER A 46 -9.80 13.89 -6.69
N GLN A 47 -9.52 15.11 -6.24
CA GLN A 47 -8.30 15.41 -5.49
C GLN A 47 -8.25 14.69 -4.14
N ILE A 48 -9.35 14.66 -3.38
CA ILE A 48 -9.43 13.91 -2.11
C ILE A 48 -9.13 12.42 -2.35
N TYR A 49 -9.76 11.82 -3.36
CA TYR A 49 -9.55 10.41 -3.69
C TYR A 49 -8.11 10.12 -4.11
N ALA A 50 -7.50 10.97 -4.93
CA ALA A 50 -6.10 10.81 -5.30
C ALA A 50 -5.16 10.89 -4.08
N GLN A 51 -5.41 11.83 -3.16
CA GLN A 51 -4.63 11.97 -1.92
C GLN A 51 -4.81 10.75 -0.99
N ASP A 52 -6.04 10.26 -0.84
CA ASP A 52 -6.32 9.10 0.01
C ASP A 52 -5.72 7.83 -0.56
N GLN A 53 -5.79 7.67 -1.88
CA GLN A 53 -5.16 6.56 -2.56
C GLN A 53 -3.63 6.60 -2.39
N ASP A 54 -2.98 7.74 -2.60
CA ASP A 54 -1.52 7.90 -2.39
C ASP A 54 -1.12 7.64 -0.93
N ALA A 55 -1.90 8.14 0.04
CA ALA A 55 -1.68 7.88 1.45
C ALA A 55 -1.82 6.39 1.80
N LEU A 56 -2.82 5.71 1.24
CA LEU A 56 -3.02 4.27 1.40
C LEU A 56 -1.89 3.47 0.77
N GLU A 57 -1.44 3.82 -0.43
CA GLU A 57 -0.33 3.14 -1.11
C GLU A 57 1.00 3.30 -0.36
N LYS A 58 1.26 4.49 0.19
CA LYS A 58 2.41 4.74 1.10
C LYS A 58 2.31 3.91 2.39
N ALA A 59 1.13 3.84 3.00
CA ALA A 59 0.92 3.03 4.20
C ALA A 59 1.06 1.53 3.92
N VAL A 60 0.53 1.05 2.78
CA VAL A 60 0.58 -0.35 2.35
C VAL A 60 2.01 -0.75 2.02
N SER A 61 2.79 0.07 1.32
CA SER A 61 4.18 -0.25 0.96
C SER A 61 5.09 -0.37 2.19
N GLY A 62 4.95 0.53 3.17
CA GLY A 62 5.70 0.46 4.43
C GLY A 62 5.34 -0.77 5.27
N ARG A 63 4.03 -1.06 5.40
CA ARG A 63 3.53 -2.26 6.10
C ARG A 63 3.95 -3.54 5.41
N LEU A 64 3.85 -3.60 4.08
CA LEU A 64 4.20 -4.78 3.28
C LEU A 64 5.69 -5.11 3.39
N ALA A 65 6.57 -4.10 3.38
CA ALA A 65 8.00 -4.31 3.59
C ALA A 65 8.29 -4.92 4.97
N HIS A 66 7.61 -4.43 6.01
CA HIS A 66 7.71 -4.99 7.36
C HIS A 66 7.19 -6.44 7.43
N GLU A 67 6.06 -6.74 6.77
CA GLU A 67 5.48 -8.08 6.71
C GLU A 67 6.40 -9.07 5.97
N ILE A 68 7.02 -8.65 4.86
CA ILE A 68 8.02 -9.45 4.12
C ILE A 68 9.21 -9.79 5.04
N MET A 69 9.77 -8.80 5.74
CA MET A 69 10.91 -9.02 6.63
C MET A 69 10.53 -9.91 7.83
N THR A 70 9.33 -9.75 8.36
CA THR A 70 8.82 -10.60 9.45
C THR A 70 8.66 -12.05 8.99
N LEU A 71 8.12 -12.28 7.79
CA LEU A 71 7.96 -13.62 7.23
C LEU A 71 9.31 -14.28 6.96
N LYS A 72 10.29 -13.53 6.44
CA LYS A 72 11.68 -14.01 6.30
C LYS A 72 12.24 -14.50 7.63
N ALA A 73 12.13 -13.71 8.70
CA ALA A 73 12.65 -14.08 10.02
C ALA A 73 11.97 -15.35 10.56
N ARG A 74 10.67 -15.53 10.33
CA ARG A 74 9.93 -16.75 10.71
C ARG A 74 10.42 -17.97 9.94
N LEU A 75 10.61 -17.86 8.62
CA LEU A 75 11.13 -18.95 7.79
C LEU A 75 12.56 -19.32 8.20
N GLU A 76 13.42 -18.34 8.51
CA GLU A 76 14.76 -18.58 9.04
C GLU A 76 14.73 -19.33 10.37
N SER A 77 13.77 -18.99 11.24
CA SER A 77 13.56 -19.74 12.49
C SER A 77 13.09 -21.17 12.22
N ALA A 78 12.20 -21.39 11.25
CA ALA A 78 11.76 -22.72 10.87
C ALA A 78 12.94 -23.57 10.34
N VAL A 79 13.82 -22.98 9.53
CA VAL A 79 15.06 -23.64 9.05
C VAL A 79 15.94 -24.07 10.22
N ARG A 80 16.19 -23.19 11.20
CA ARG A 80 16.98 -23.52 12.40
C ARG A 80 16.36 -24.67 13.19
N ASN A 81 15.08 -24.57 13.52
CA ASN A 81 14.37 -25.59 14.30
C ASN A 81 14.36 -26.95 13.57
N CYS A 82 14.13 -26.96 12.25
CA CYS A 82 14.16 -28.19 11.47
C CYS A 82 15.56 -28.81 11.42
N HIS A 83 16.61 -27.97 11.34
CA HIS A 83 17.99 -28.44 11.39
C HIS A 83 18.34 -29.07 12.75
N GLU A 84 17.88 -28.47 13.85
CA GLU A 84 18.04 -29.03 15.20
C GLU A 84 17.35 -30.39 15.32
N ILE A 85 16.12 -30.53 14.82
CA ILE A 85 15.40 -31.82 14.82
C ILE A 85 16.13 -32.86 13.97
N ALA A 86 16.58 -32.49 12.77
CA ALA A 86 17.26 -33.41 11.85
C ALA A 86 18.61 -33.93 12.38
N SER A 87 19.31 -33.12 13.17
CA SER A 87 20.64 -33.45 13.72
C SER A 87 20.59 -34.31 14.99
N ARG A 88 19.41 -34.46 15.60
CA ARG A 88 19.20 -35.26 16.82
C ARG A 88 19.08 -36.75 16.53
N TYR A 89 19.93 -37.56 17.17
CA TYR A 89 19.92 -39.03 17.03
C TYR A 89 18.86 -39.73 17.90
N ASP A 90 18.30 -39.03 18.89
CA ASP A 90 17.23 -39.51 19.77
C ASP A 90 15.82 -39.35 19.15
N VAL A 91 15.73 -38.68 18.00
CA VAL A 91 14.49 -38.48 17.23
C VAL A 91 14.34 -39.59 16.18
N ARG A 92 13.09 -40.00 15.88
CA ARG A 92 12.85 -41.09 14.92
C ARG A 92 13.34 -40.68 13.53
N VAL A 93 13.92 -41.63 12.79
CA VAL A 93 14.46 -41.41 11.43
C VAL A 93 13.44 -40.73 10.50
N ARG A 94 12.16 -41.13 10.59
CA ARG A 94 11.07 -40.52 9.81
C ARG A 94 10.92 -39.02 10.09
N GLU A 95 10.91 -38.63 11.36
CA GLU A 95 10.75 -37.23 11.80
C GLU A 95 11.95 -36.39 11.37
N ARG A 96 13.16 -36.96 11.41
CA ARG A 96 14.39 -36.30 10.92
C ARG A 96 14.34 -36.05 9.41
N LEU A 97 13.89 -37.03 8.62
CA LEU A 97 13.71 -36.88 7.18
C LEU A 97 12.63 -35.83 6.85
N GLU A 98 11.55 -35.80 7.61
CA GLU A 98 10.49 -34.81 7.45
C GLU A 98 11.00 -33.39 7.78
N ALA A 99 11.77 -33.25 8.86
CA ALA A 99 12.42 -32.00 9.21
C ALA A 99 13.40 -31.52 8.12
N GLU A 100 14.22 -32.40 7.55
CA GLU A 100 15.08 -32.06 6.40
C GLU A 100 14.29 -31.56 5.19
N ARG A 101 13.16 -32.22 4.88
CA ARG A 101 12.27 -31.78 3.79
C ARG A 101 11.68 -30.39 4.07
N MET A 102 11.14 -30.17 5.27
CA MET A 102 10.57 -28.86 5.65
C MET A 102 11.64 -27.76 5.66
N LYS A 103 12.88 -28.07 6.07
CA LYS A 103 14.02 -27.15 6.03
C LYS A 103 14.30 -26.67 4.59
N ILE A 104 14.31 -27.60 3.63
CA ILE A 104 14.52 -27.29 2.21
C ILE A 104 13.37 -26.41 1.69
N GLU A 105 12.12 -26.78 2.01
CA GLU A 105 10.94 -26.03 1.57
C GLU A 105 10.94 -24.59 2.12
N ALA A 106 11.23 -24.41 3.42
CA ALA A 106 11.37 -23.10 4.03
C ALA A 106 12.49 -22.28 3.37
N SER A 107 13.62 -22.91 3.04
CA SER A 107 14.74 -22.25 2.35
C SER A 107 14.36 -21.77 0.95
N VAL A 108 13.63 -22.60 0.18
CA VAL A 108 13.10 -22.22 -1.14
C VAL A 108 12.11 -21.06 -1.00
N ASN A 109 11.26 -21.06 0.02
CA ASN A 109 10.31 -19.99 0.27
C ASN A 109 11.00 -18.68 0.66
N ILE A 110 12.13 -18.72 1.38
CA ILE A 110 12.96 -17.52 1.61
C ILE A 110 13.47 -16.94 0.29
N VAL A 111 14.01 -17.78 -0.60
CA VAL A 111 14.50 -17.34 -1.92
C VAL A 111 13.39 -16.70 -2.75
N ARG A 112 12.21 -17.32 -2.79
CA ARG A 112 11.03 -16.77 -3.49
C ARG A 112 10.61 -15.43 -2.88
N LEU A 113 10.52 -15.35 -1.56
CA LEU A 113 10.14 -14.13 -0.86
C LEU A 113 11.13 -12.97 -1.12
N LEU A 114 12.43 -13.27 -1.19
CA LEU A 114 13.47 -12.26 -1.49
C LEU A 114 13.51 -11.86 -2.97
N ARG A 115 13.17 -12.77 -3.88
CA ARG A 115 13.09 -12.48 -5.32
C ARG A 115 11.82 -11.70 -5.67
N ASP A 116 10.67 -12.18 -5.20
CA ASP A 116 9.34 -11.70 -5.61
C ASP A 116 8.81 -10.60 -4.68
N GLY A 117 9.25 -10.56 -3.42
CA GLY A 117 8.85 -9.56 -2.44
C GLY A 117 9.18 -8.11 -2.86
N PRO A 118 10.39 -7.81 -3.36
CA PRO A 118 10.72 -6.49 -3.90
C PRO A 118 9.86 -6.10 -5.11
N GLU A 119 9.45 -7.05 -5.95
CA GLU A 119 8.53 -6.78 -7.07
C GLU A 119 7.13 -6.44 -6.57
N ALA A 120 6.64 -7.12 -5.53
CA ALA A 120 5.37 -6.77 -4.88
C ALA A 120 5.38 -5.33 -4.32
N LEU A 121 6.53 -4.90 -3.76
CA LEU A 121 6.72 -3.51 -3.32
C LEU A 121 6.73 -2.52 -4.50
N LYS A 122 7.32 -2.90 -5.64
CA LYS A 122 7.32 -2.09 -6.87
C LYS A 122 5.96 -2.00 -7.54
N ILE A 123 5.13 -3.05 -7.48
CA ILE A 123 3.75 -3.01 -8.01
C ILE A 123 2.89 -2.04 -7.19
N GLY A 124 3.08 -2.01 -5.86
CA GLY A 124 2.48 -0.97 -5.01
C GLY A 124 2.97 0.44 -5.35
N HIS A 125 4.24 0.60 -5.71
CA HIS A 125 4.83 1.91 -6.05
C HIS A 125 4.51 2.40 -7.48
N ASN A 126 4.38 1.48 -8.45
CA ASN A 126 4.10 1.79 -9.85
C ASN A 126 2.62 2.01 -10.17
N ARG A 127 1.70 1.54 -9.30
CA ARG A 127 0.27 1.87 -9.44
C ARG A 127 -0.01 3.34 -9.11
N GLY A 128 0.61 3.89 -8.06
CA GLY A 128 0.50 5.32 -7.72
C GLY A 128 1.13 6.28 -8.73
N THR A 129 2.25 5.89 -9.34
CA THR A 129 2.96 6.75 -10.30
C THR A 129 2.37 6.74 -11.71
N LYS A 130 1.70 5.65 -12.14
CA LYS A 130 1.00 5.64 -13.44
C LYS A 130 -0.28 6.47 -13.43
N GLN A 131 -1.02 6.49 -12.32
CA GLN A 131 -2.29 7.23 -12.23
C GLN A 131 -2.08 8.75 -12.21
N THR A 132 -0.93 9.22 -11.72
CA THR A 132 -0.52 10.63 -11.75
C THR A 132 -0.05 11.08 -13.14
N ALA A 133 0.65 10.21 -13.89
CA ALA A 133 1.12 10.51 -15.24
C ALA A 133 -0.02 10.57 -16.29
N ASP A 134 -1.02 9.70 -16.18
CA ASP A 134 -2.17 9.71 -17.10
C ASP A 134 -3.11 10.90 -16.85
N SER A 135 -3.18 11.40 -15.61
CA SER A 135 -3.92 12.61 -15.25
C SER A 135 -3.26 13.89 -15.82
N GLN A 136 -1.93 13.92 -15.94
CA GLN A 136 -1.20 15.05 -16.52
C GLN A 136 -1.24 15.08 -18.06
N LYS A 137 -1.23 13.91 -18.73
CA LYS A 137 -1.34 13.85 -20.20
C LYS A 137 -2.72 14.17 -20.76
N ALA A 138 -3.77 14.05 -19.95
CA ALA A 138 -5.12 14.46 -20.33
C ALA A 138 -5.28 15.99 -20.30
N ALA A 139 -4.60 16.69 -19.39
CA ALA A 139 -4.67 18.14 -19.28
C ALA A 139 -3.91 18.90 -20.41
N ASP A 140 -2.87 18.29 -20.99
CA ASP A 140 -2.05 18.89 -22.05
C ASP A 140 -2.61 18.71 -23.48
N LYS A 141 -3.73 17.99 -23.66
CA LYS A 141 -4.33 17.75 -24.99
C LYS A 141 -5.50 18.67 -25.34
N ASP A 142 -5.99 19.44 -24.38
CA ASP A 142 -7.11 20.38 -24.57
C ASP A 142 -6.67 21.87 -24.52
N GLY A 143 -5.36 22.13 -24.61
CA GLY A 143 -4.76 23.47 -24.67
C GLY A 143 -4.32 23.88 -26.07
#